data_AF-A0AAV2K2X6-F1
#
_entry.id   AF-A0AAV2K2X6-F1
#
_cell.length_a   1.000
_cell.length_b   1.000
_cell.length_c   1.000
_cell.angle_alpha   90.00
_cell.angle_beta   90.00
_cell.angle_gamma   90.00
#
_symmetry.space_group_name_H-M   'P 1'
#
loop_
_entity.id
_entity.type
_entity.pdbx_description
1 polymer ?
#
loop_
_entity_poly.entity_id
_entity_poly.type
_entity_poly.pdbx_seq_one_letter_code
_entity_poly.pdbx_strand_id
1 'polypeptide(L)'
;MRKTLETREVKDTNKLPVDTVSSQDKTVKPGDHVFIKVIKRKSWNSPRWEGPHVVTLSTPTAVKVEGRTTWINLSHCKLRDITTLLDTKGE
;
A
#
# COMPACT_ATOMS: atom_id res chain seq x y z
N MET A 1 57.75 8.60 -20.83
CA MET A 1 57.06 7.91 -19.72
C MET A 1 55.61 7.67 -20.14
N ARG A 2 55.15 6.42 -20.27
CA ARG A 2 53.78 6.08 -20.69
C ARG A 2 52.98 5.78 -19.43
N LYS A 3 51.93 6.55 -19.12
CA LYS A 3 51.00 6.22 -18.03
C LYS A 3 49.80 5.49 -18.60
N THR A 4 49.75 4.19 -18.37
CA THR A 4 48.57 3.34 -18.57
C THR A 4 47.57 3.69 -17.46
N LEU A 5 46.39 4.19 -17.83
CA LEU A 5 45.27 4.29 -16.90
C LEU A 5 44.54 2.95 -16.95
N GLU A 6 44.58 2.26 -15.82
CA GLU A 6 44.07 0.92 -15.61
C GLU A 6 42.53 0.93 -15.70
N THR A 7 41.99 0.26 -16.70
CA THR A 7 40.56 0.00 -16.89
C THR A 7 40.10 -1.08 -15.91
N ARG A 8 39.73 -0.69 -14.69
CA ARG A 8 39.08 -1.60 -13.73
C ARG A 8 38.01 -0.88 -12.92
N GLU A 9 36.89 -0.53 -13.54
CA GLU A 9 35.64 -0.25 -12.80
C GLU A 9 34.40 -0.18 -13.72
N VAL A 10 34.22 -1.16 -14.63
CA VAL A 10 33.03 -1.23 -15.50
C VAL A 10 32.30 -2.56 -15.36
N LYS A 11 32.17 -3.11 -14.13
CA LYS A 11 31.53 -4.44 -13.95
C LYS A 11 30.39 -4.55 -12.94
N ASP A 12 30.02 -3.49 -12.23
CA ASP A 12 28.93 -3.59 -11.24
C ASP A 12 27.79 -2.57 -11.43
N THR A 13 27.63 -1.98 -12.61
CA THR A 13 26.53 -1.05 -12.89
C THR A 13 25.19 -1.74 -13.18
N ASN A 14 25.18 -3.07 -13.34
CA ASN A 14 23.98 -3.84 -13.70
C ASN A 14 23.34 -4.60 -12.53
N LYS A 15 23.76 -4.35 -11.27
CA LYS A 15 22.95 -4.81 -10.14
C LYS A 15 21.74 -3.89 -10.00
N LEU A 16 20.71 -4.19 -10.78
CA LEU A 16 19.36 -3.71 -10.47
C LEU A 16 19.08 -4.07 -9.01
N PRO A 17 18.59 -3.15 -8.17
CA PRO A 17 18.12 -3.53 -6.85
C PRO A 17 17.01 -4.55 -7.10
N VAL A 18 17.30 -5.81 -6.76
CA VAL A 18 16.35 -6.92 -6.83
C VAL A 18 15.16 -6.51 -5.98
N ASP A 19 14.14 -6.01 -6.67
CA ASP A 19 12.76 -6.12 -6.28
C ASP A 19 12.53 -5.95 -4.77
N THR A 20 12.88 -4.76 -4.25
CA THR A 20 11.97 -4.16 -3.26
C THR A 20 10.71 -3.74 -4.01
N VAL A 21 10.01 -4.69 -4.65
CA VAL A 21 8.55 -4.59 -4.71
C VAL A 21 8.18 -4.41 -3.26
N SER A 22 7.69 -3.23 -2.92
CA SER A 22 7.09 -2.98 -1.63
C SER A 22 6.04 -4.07 -1.47
N SER A 23 6.40 -5.15 -0.76
CA SER A 23 5.49 -6.22 -0.38
C SER A 23 4.47 -5.54 0.50
N GLN A 24 3.44 -4.99 -0.11
CA GLN A 24 2.23 -4.65 0.58
C GLN A 24 1.52 -5.97 0.87
N ASP A 25 2.18 -6.83 1.66
CA ASP A 25 1.63 -8.02 2.32
C ASP A 25 0.66 -7.60 3.42
N LYS A 26 -0.10 -6.54 3.17
CA LYS A 26 -1.28 -6.20 3.95
C LYS A 26 -2.36 -7.11 3.43
N THR A 27 -2.38 -8.33 3.95
CA THR A 27 -3.47 -9.28 3.72
C THR A 27 -4.72 -8.70 4.39
N VAL A 28 -5.51 -7.97 3.62
CA VAL A 28 -6.82 -7.49 4.03
C VAL A 28 -7.79 -8.66 3.97
N LYS A 29 -8.58 -8.85 5.02
CA LYS A 29 -9.61 -9.88 5.08
C LYS A 29 -10.99 -9.26 4.82
N PRO A 30 -11.94 -10.02 4.25
CA PRO A 30 -13.33 -9.59 4.25
C PRO A 30 -13.80 -9.34 5.68
N GLY A 31 -14.48 -8.22 5.92
CA GLY A 31 -14.89 -7.74 7.25
C GLY A 31 -13.98 -6.67 7.86
N ASP A 32 -12.75 -6.50 7.35
CA ASP A 32 -11.88 -5.40 7.77
C ASP A 32 -12.47 -4.06 7.31
N HIS A 33 -12.17 -3.01 8.08
CA HIS A 33 -12.55 -1.65 7.71
C HIS A 33 -11.36 -0.95 7.05
N VAL A 34 -11.57 -0.40 5.86
CA VAL A 34 -10.52 0.28 5.10
C VAL A 34 -10.96 1.70 4.73
N PHE A 35 -10.03 2.64 4.82
CA PHE A 35 -10.17 3.97 4.27
C PHE A 35 -9.68 4.00 2.83
N ILE A 36 -10.39 4.74 1.98
CA ILE A 36 -10.05 4.83 0.56
C ILE A 36 -9.46 6.21 0.25
N LYS A 37 -8.33 6.22 -0.46
CA LYS A 37 -7.68 7.46 -0.90
C LYS A 37 -8.45 8.07 -2.07
N VAL A 38 -9.01 9.26 -1.85
CA VAL A 38 -9.62 10.08 -2.89
C VAL A 38 -8.51 10.70 -3.75
N ILE A 39 -8.42 10.27 -5.01
CA ILE A 39 -7.42 10.76 -5.97
C ILE A 39 -7.82 12.13 -6.51
N LYS A 40 -9.07 12.26 -7.00
CA LYS A 40 -9.62 13.50 -7.54
C LYS A 40 -10.38 14.25 -6.45
N ARG A 41 -9.78 15.31 -5.91
CA ARG A 41 -10.42 16.18 -4.92
C ARG A 41 -11.11 17.36 -5.63
N LYS A 42 -12.27 17.78 -5.11
CA LYS A 42 -12.97 18.99 -5.60
C LYS A 42 -12.33 20.27 -5.07
N SER A 43 -11.80 20.24 -3.84
CA SER A 43 -11.15 21.37 -3.19
C SER A 43 -9.96 20.90 -2.35
N TRP A 44 -9.01 21.81 -2.09
CA TRP A 44 -7.80 21.51 -1.30
C TRP A 44 -8.13 21.07 0.14
N ASN A 45 -9.18 21.68 0.72
CA ASN A 45 -9.61 21.45 2.10
C ASN A 45 -10.43 20.16 2.29
N SER A 46 -10.74 19.43 1.22
CA SER A 46 -11.48 18.17 1.33
C SER A 46 -10.60 17.04 1.91
N PRO A 47 -11.15 16.17 2.79
CA PRO A 47 -10.40 15.06 3.36
C PRO A 47 -9.89 14.12 2.25
N ARG A 48 -8.63 13.65 2.39
CA ARG A 48 -8.05 12.73 1.40
C ARG A 48 -8.57 11.31 1.52
N TRP A 49 -8.96 10.92 2.73
CA TRP A 49 -9.39 9.58 3.05
C TRP A 49 -10.89 9.60 3.22
N GLU A 50 -11.57 8.88 2.35
CA GLU A 50 -12.98 8.57 2.52
C GLU A 50 -13.11 7.48 3.58
N GLY A 51 -14.22 7.53 4.32
CA GLY A 51 -14.44 6.87 5.60
C GLY A 51 -14.15 5.37 5.67
N PRO A 52 -14.43 4.75 6.81
CA PRO A 52 -14.21 3.32 6.95
C PRO A 52 -15.26 2.58 6.14
N HIS A 53 -14.83 1.90 5.08
CA HIS A 53 -15.68 1.00 4.31
C HIS A 53 -15.37 -0.44 4.71
N VAL A 54 -16.41 -1.25 4.87
CA VAL A 54 -16.26 -2.67 5.15
C VAL A 54 -15.85 -3.39 3.87
N VAL A 55 -14.83 -4.22 3.95
CA VAL A 55 -14.35 -5.02 2.82
C VAL A 55 -15.28 -6.22 2.62
N THR A 56 -15.88 -6.33 1.44
CA THR A 56 -16.72 -7.47 1.07
C THR A 56 -15.92 -8.60 0.43
N LEU A 57 -14.96 -8.25 -0.43
CA LEU A 57 -14.05 -9.20 -1.07
C LEU A 57 -12.62 -8.67 -1.02
N SER A 58 -11.66 -9.55 -0.75
CA SER A 58 -10.25 -9.22 -0.82
C SER A 58 -9.52 -10.14 -1.80
N THR A 59 -8.57 -9.55 -2.51
CA THR A 59 -7.59 -10.23 -3.36
C THR A 59 -6.19 -9.76 -2.92
N PRO A 60 -5.11 -10.45 -3.33
CA PRO A 60 -3.76 -10.11 -2.87
C PRO A 60 -3.32 -8.67 -3.15
N THR A 61 -3.88 -8.01 -4.17
CA THR A 61 -3.48 -6.65 -4.60
C THR A 61 -4.62 -5.64 -4.59
N ALA A 62 -5.86 -6.07 -4.46
CA ALA A 62 -7.03 -5.19 -4.49
C ALA A 62 -8.16 -5.66 -3.57
N VAL A 63 -8.99 -4.72 -3.15
CA VAL A 63 -10.14 -4.96 -2.29
C VAL A 63 -11.40 -4.39 -2.92
N LYS A 64 -12.52 -5.06 -2.68
CA LYS A 64 -13.86 -4.58 -2.98
C LYS A 64 -14.55 -4.24 -1.67
N VAL A 65 -15.11 -3.05 -1.61
CA VAL A 65 -15.75 -2.53 -0.42
C VAL A 65 -17.26 -2.45 -0.59
N GLU A 66 -17.97 -2.43 0.53
CA GLU A 66 -19.40 -2.21 0.55
C GLU A 66 -19.76 -0.81 -0.01
N GLY A 67 -20.83 -0.76 -0.81
CA GLY A 67 -21.27 0.46 -1.49
C GLY A 67 -20.53 0.80 -2.78
N ARG A 68 -19.51 0.03 -3.18
CA ARG A 68 -18.80 0.20 -4.46
C ARG A 68 -18.72 -1.09 -5.26
N THR A 69 -18.99 -0.98 -6.55
CA THR A 69 -18.85 -2.11 -7.49
C THR A 69 -17.42 -2.28 -7.98
N THR A 70 -16.58 -1.24 -7.87
CA THR A 70 -15.20 -1.22 -8.38
C THR A 70 -14.19 -1.80 -7.40
N TRP A 71 -13.13 -2.38 -7.95
CA TRP A 71 -11.97 -2.84 -7.19
C TRP A 71 -11.00 -1.69 -6.93
N ILE A 72 -10.41 -1.66 -5.74
CA ILE A 72 -9.49 -0.63 -5.31
C ILE A 72 -8.17 -1.28 -4.94
N ASN A 73 -7.08 -0.79 -5.52
CA ASN A 73 -5.74 -1.30 -5.23
C ASN A 73 -5.35 -0.99 -3.76
N LEU A 74 -4.65 -1.91 -3.12
CA LEU A 74 -4.19 -1.78 -1.72
C LEU A 74 -3.33 -0.53 -1.48
N SER A 75 -2.58 -0.05 -2.48
CA SER A 75 -1.81 1.19 -2.40
C SER A 75 -2.66 2.45 -2.20
N HIS A 76 -3.96 2.36 -2.49
CA HIS A 76 -4.95 3.43 -2.28
C HIS A 76 -5.84 3.16 -1.06
N CYS A 77 -5.56 2.09 -0.32
CA CYS A 77 -6.31 1.72 0.88
C CYS A 77 -5.45 1.94 2.13
N LYS A 78 -6.12 2.27 3.24
CA LYS A 78 -5.50 2.27 4.57
C LYS A 78 -6.37 1.44 5.50
N LEU A 79 -5.85 0.33 5.99
CA LEU A 79 -6.49 -0.48 7.01
C LEU A 79 -6.76 0.36 8.27
N ARG A 80 -7.94 0.17 8.84
CA ARG A 80 -8.28 0.64 10.17
C ARG A 80 -8.09 -0.54 11.12
N ASP A 81 -7.05 -0.47 11.93
CA ASP A 81 -6.88 -1.46 13.01
C ASP A 81 -7.95 -1.19 14.06
N ILE A 82 -8.99 -2.03 14.07
CA ILE A 82 -10.07 -2.00 15.07
C ILE A 82 -9.87 -3.09 16.12
N THR A 83 -9.01 -4.08 15.83
CA THR A 83 -8.69 -5.20 16.72
C THR A 83 -8.09 -4.73 18.05
N THR A 84 -7.35 -3.63 18.06
CA THR A 84 -6.69 -3.11 19.27
C THR A 84 -7.64 -2.48 20.31
N LEU A 85 -8.93 -2.35 20.00
CA LEU A 85 -9.92 -1.75 20.91
C LEU A 85 -10.80 -2.77 21.65
N LEU A 86 -10.60 -4.07 21.41
CA LEU A 86 -11.32 -5.13 22.13
C LEU A 86 -10.52 -5.73 23.29
N ASP A 87 -9.26 -5.34 23.47
CA ASP A 87 -8.39 -5.83 24.57
C ASP A 87 -8.43 -4.95 25.84
N THR A 88 -9.27 -3.91 25.90
CA THR A 88 -9.37 -2.98 27.05
C THR A 88 -10.75 -2.95 27.71
N LYS A 89 -11.43 -4.10 27.77
CA LYS A 89 -12.65 -4.26 28.57
C LYS A 89 -12.73 -5.64 29.20
N GLY A 90 -11.80 -5.90 30.12
CA GLY A 90 -11.69 -7.17 30.83
C GLY A 90 -10.82 -7.05 32.08
N GLU A 91 -11.11 -6.07 32.94
CA GLU A 91 -10.87 -6.15 34.39
C GLU A 91 -12.03 -5.46 35.12
#